data_AF-A0A8T5JPT0-F1
#
_entry.id   AF-A0A8T5JPT0-F1
#
_cell.length_a   1.000
_cell.length_b   1.000
_cell.length_c   1.000
_cell.angle_alpha   90.00
_cell.angle_beta   90.00
_cell.angle_gamma   90.00
#
_symmetry.space_group_name_H-M   'P 1'
#
loop_
_entity.id
_entity.type
_entity.pdbx_description
1 polymer ?
#
loop_
_entity_poly.entity_id
_entity_poly.type
_entity_poly.pdbx_seq_one_letter_code
_entity_poly.pdbx_strand_id
1 'polypeptide(L)'
;MIFPYDINNRKDSATIEHLSPVPPFYLKDGMQMNNITICCGSCNSSRGVKKLRDWFETTYCVERNINEDTVSSPVKEYLNRKKIRISILNVFH
;
A
#
# COMPACT_ATOMS: atom_id res chain seq x y z
N MET A 1 5.50 3.05 14.17
CA MET A 1 5.06 4.38 13.72
C MET A 1 4.93 5.28 14.93
N ILE A 2 5.31 6.54 14.82
CA ILE A 2 5.13 7.52 15.90
C ILE A 2 3.96 8.47 15.60
N PHE A 3 3.26 8.87 16.67
CA PHE A 3 2.22 9.88 16.68
C PHE A 3 2.33 10.68 17.99
N PRO A 4 2.29 12.03 17.98
CA PRO A 4 2.06 12.92 16.84
C PRO A 4 3.20 12.90 15.81
N TYR A 5 2.96 13.48 14.63
CA TYR A 5 3.98 13.63 13.58
C TYR A 5 5.18 14.40 14.12
N ASP A 6 6.39 13.86 13.89
CA ASP A 6 7.65 14.51 14.26
C ASP A 6 8.47 14.77 13.00
N ILE A 7 8.74 16.05 12.73
CA ILE A 7 9.53 16.47 11.57
C ILE A 7 10.96 15.94 11.63
N ASN A 8 11.51 15.75 12.83
CA ASN A 8 12.87 15.25 13.03
C ASN A 8 12.93 13.72 12.90
N ASN A 9 11.80 13.03 13.11
CA ASN A 9 11.67 11.60 12.89
C ASN A 9 10.60 11.26 11.85
N ARG A 10 10.79 11.83 10.66
CA ARG A 10 9.88 11.61 9.52
C ARG A 10 9.84 10.14 9.05
N LYS A 11 10.92 9.38 9.28
CA LYS A 11 11.03 7.96 8.89
C LYS A 11 10.02 7.08 9.63
N ASP A 12 9.79 7.37 10.91
CA ASP A 12 8.89 6.60 11.75
C ASP A 12 7.51 7.23 11.87
N SER A 13 7.37 8.51 11.49
CA SER A 13 6.11 9.23 11.53
C SER A 13 5.02 8.55 10.70
N ALA A 14 3.80 8.55 11.24
CA ALA A 14 2.61 8.10 10.50
C ALA A 14 2.36 9.00 9.28
N THR A 15 2.13 8.39 8.12
CA THR A 15 1.83 9.06 6.84
C THR A 15 0.67 8.38 6.15
N ILE A 16 -0.08 9.15 5.34
CA ILE A 16 -1.17 8.62 4.51
C ILE A 16 -0.57 8.03 3.23
N GLU A 17 -1.05 6.84 2.86
CA GLU A 17 -0.56 6.09 1.72
C GLU A 17 -1.70 5.60 0.81
N HIS A 18 -1.54 5.81 -0.50
CA HIS A 18 -2.43 5.27 -1.52
C HIS A 18 -1.94 3.89 -2.00
N LEU A 19 -2.71 2.83 -1.77
CA LEU A 19 -2.37 1.47 -2.18
C LEU A 19 -2.43 1.26 -3.70
N SER A 20 -3.27 2.03 -4.40
CA SER A 20 -3.34 2.03 -5.86
C SER A 20 -2.34 3.03 -6.45
N PRO A 21 -1.45 2.62 -7.37
CA PRO A 21 -0.57 3.55 -8.07
C PRO A 21 -1.26 4.29 -9.22
N VAL A 22 -2.52 3.97 -9.50
CA VAL A 22 -3.33 4.58 -10.56
C VAL A 22 -4.51 5.37 -9.99
N PRO A 23 -4.92 6.47 -10.66
CA PRO A 23 -6.10 7.25 -10.29
C PRO A 23 -7.38 6.41 -10.21
N PRO A 24 -8.44 6.92 -9.56
CA PRO A 24 -8.53 8.21 -8.87
C PRO A 24 -7.79 8.22 -7.52
N PHE A 25 -7.21 9.37 -7.15
CA PHE A 25 -6.47 9.58 -5.88
C PHE A 25 -7.26 10.39 -4.85
N TYR A 26 -8.46 10.88 -5.20
CA TYR A 26 -9.30 11.64 -4.30
C TYR A 26 -10.67 10.98 -4.18
N LEU A 27 -11.25 11.02 -2.97
CA LEU A 27 -12.57 10.46 -2.70
C LEU A 27 -13.65 11.10 -3.59
N LYS A 28 -13.56 12.42 -3.81
CA LYS A 28 -14.48 13.16 -4.70
C LYS A 28 -14.43 12.70 -6.17
N ASP A 29 -13.32 12.11 -6.58
CA ASP A 29 -13.10 11.61 -7.94
C ASP A 29 -13.40 10.10 -8.03
N GLY A 30 -14.02 9.51 -7.01
CA GLY A 30 -14.43 8.10 -6.99
C GLY A 30 -13.40 7.12 -6.42
N MET A 31 -12.39 7.60 -5.69
CA MET A 31 -11.47 6.69 -4.98
C MET A 31 -12.19 5.95 -3.85
N GLN A 32 -11.95 4.65 -3.75
CA GLN A 32 -12.46 3.84 -2.65
C GLN A 32 -11.63 4.06 -1.38
N MET A 33 -12.28 4.24 -0.23
CA MET A 33 -11.61 4.52 1.04
C MET A 33 -10.62 3.42 1.45
N ASN A 34 -10.92 2.16 1.12
CA ASN A 34 -10.08 0.99 1.36
C ASN A 34 -8.82 0.93 0.46
N ASN A 35 -8.58 1.95 -0.38
CA ASN A 35 -7.31 2.16 -1.08
C ASN A 35 -6.39 3.14 -0.35
N ILE A 36 -6.83 3.75 0.76
CA ILE A 36 -6.00 4.58 1.62
C ILE A 36 -5.61 3.80 2.88
N THR A 37 -4.37 3.90 3.30
CA THR A 37 -3.90 3.37 4.58
C THR A 37 -2.96 4.35 5.29
N ILE A 38 -2.54 4.01 6.51
CA ILE A 38 -1.51 4.73 7.25
C ILE A 38 -0.29 3.80 7.39
N CYS A 39 0.89 4.31 7.05
CA CYS A 39 2.16 3.62 7.24
C CYS A 39 3.26 4.58 7.69
N CYS A 40 4.42 4.07 8.09
CA CYS A 40 5.55 4.93 8.44
C CYS A 40 6.12 5.63 7.19
N GLY A 41 6.68 6.82 7.36
CA GLY A 41 7.26 7.59 6.24
C GLY A 41 8.35 6.84 5.48
N SER A 42 9.11 5.96 6.14
CA SER A 42 10.12 5.14 5.47
C SER A 42 9.52 4.07 4.54
N CYS A 43 8.45 3.38 4.94
CA CYS A 43 7.73 2.45 4.07
C CYS A 43 7.11 3.17 2.88
N ASN A 44 6.41 4.29 3.14
CA ASN A 44 5.77 5.10 2.10
C ASN A 44 6.79 5.59 1.06
N SER A 45 7.93 6.12 1.53
CA SER A 45 9.02 6.57 0.67
C SER A 45 9.68 5.44 -0.11
N SER A 46 9.88 4.27 0.52
CA SER A 46 10.49 3.10 -0.14
C SER A 46 9.60 2.54 -1.26
N ARG A 47 8.29 2.47 -1.02
CA ARG A 47 7.34 2.02 -2.03
C ARG A 47 7.27 3.00 -3.20
N GLY A 48 7.05 4.28 -2.91
CA GLY A 48 6.79 5.29 -3.94
C GLY A 48 5.58 4.89 -4.80
N VAL A 49 5.75 4.90 -6.13
CA VAL A 49 4.68 4.57 -7.09
C VAL A 49 4.60 3.09 -7.48
N LYS A 50 5.39 2.21 -6.85
CA LYS A 50 5.40 0.78 -7.18
C LYS A 50 4.07 0.11 -6.83
N LYS A 51 3.68 -0.90 -7.60
CA LYS A 51 2.64 -1.83 -7.17
C LYS A 51 3.14 -2.59 -5.93
N LEU A 52 2.24 -2.98 -5.04
CA LEU A 52 2.62 -3.65 -3.79
C LEU A 52 3.43 -4.93 -4.02
N ARG A 53 3.03 -5.76 -5.00
CA ARG A 53 3.75 -7.01 -5.30
C ARG A 53 5.18 -6.74 -5.77
N ASP A 54 5.34 -5.83 -6.73
CA ASP A 54 6.65 -5.39 -7.21
C ASP A 54 7.49 -4.75 -6.07
N TRP A 55 6.85 -4.08 -5.11
CA TRP A 55 7.55 -3.51 -3.96
C TRP A 55 8.03 -4.57 -2.97
N PHE A 56 7.25 -5.63 -2.73
CA PHE A 56 7.64 -6.73 -1.84
C PHE A 56 8.90 -7.46 -2.30
N GLU A 57 9.19 -7.43 -3.61
CA GLU A 57 10.40 -8.01 -4.21
C GLU A 57 11.65 -7.12 -4.03
N THR A 58 11.51 -5.89 -3.55
CA THR A 58 12.66 -4.99 -3.34
C THR A 58 13.49 -5.42 -2.13
N THR A 59 14.80 -5.13 -2.18
CA THR A 59 15.73 -5.35 -1.06
C THR A 59 15.21 -4.76 0.25
N TYR A 60 14.58 -3.58 0.20
CA TYR A 60 14.00 -2.94 1.39
C TYR A 60 12.99 -3.84 2.10
N CYS A 61 12.08 -4.47 1.34
CA CYS A 61 11.04 -5.35 1.86
C CYS A 61 11.60 -6.70 2.29
N VAL A 62 12.48 -7.29 1.49
CA VAL A 62 13.11 -8.59 1.79
C VAL A 62 13.89 -8.52 3.12
N GLU A 63 14.74 -7.51 3.30
CA GLU A 63 15.52 -7.33 4.53
C GLU A 63 14.67 -7.07 5.77
N ARG A 64 13.44 -6.56 5.60
CA ARG A 64 12.52 -6.19 6.69
C ARG A 64 11.36 -7.16 6.86
N ASN A 65 11.37 -8.29 6.13
CA ASN A 65 10.30 -9.27 6.12
C ASN A 65 8.91 -8.64 5.85
N ILE A 66 8.82 -7.75 4.87
CA ILE A 66 7.57 -7.11 4.42
C ILE A 66 7.08 -7.85 3.16
N ASN A 67 5.99 -8.60 3.27
CA ASN A 67 5.44 -9.41 2.18
C ASN A 67 3.91 -9.59 2.35
N GLU A 68 3.25 -10.30 1.42
CA GLU A 68 1.78 -10.51 1.44
C GLU A 68 1.28 -11.12 2.78
N ASP A 69 2.11 -11.90 3.47
CA ASP A 69 1.74 -12.59 4.70
C ASP A 69 1.99 -11.74 5.96
N THR A 70 2.96 -10.82 5.92
CA THR A 70 3.36 -10.02 7.08
C THR A 70 2.76 -8.62 7.12
N VAL A 71 2.22 -8.13 5.99
CA VAL A 71 1.52 -6.84 5.97
C VAL A 71 0.21 -6.86 6.76
N SER A 72 -0.27 -5.67 7.13
CA SER A 72 -1.51 -5.50 7.90
C SER A 72 -2.77 -5.85 7.10
N SER A 73 -3.87 -6.12 7.82
CA SER A 73 -5.15 -6.54 7.23
C SER A 73 -5.67 -5.64 6.10
N PRO A 74 -5.64 -4.29 6.19
CA PRO A 74 -6.10 -3.43 5.10
C PRO A 74 -5.35 -3.65 3.78
N VAL A 75 -4.04 -3.94 3.86
CA VAL A 75 -3.21 -4.24 2.68
C VAL A 75 -3.55 -5.61 2.12
N LYS A 76 -3.72 -6.63 2.98
CA LYS A 76 -4.17 -7.97 2.57
C LYS A 76 -5.51 -7.94 1.85
N GLU A 77 -6.47 -7.20 2.40
CA GLU A 77 -7.79 -7.02 1.80
C GLU A 77 -7.69 -6.36 0.41
N TYR A 78 -6.86 -5.32 0.27
CA TYR A 78 -6.62 -4.68 -1.03
C TYR A 78 -6.07 -5.68 -2.07
N LEU A 79 -5.06 -6.48 -1.68
CA LEU A 79 -4.46 -7.49 -2.55
C LEU A 79 -5.49 -8.54 -2.99
N ASN A 80 -6.33 -9.01 -2.06
CA ASN A 80 -7.36 -10.01 -2.34
C ASN A 80 -8.47 -9.48 -3.27
N ARG A 81 -8.92 -8.23 -3.10
CA ARG A 81 -9.89 -7.61 -4.02
C ARG A 81 -9.36 -7.55 -5.45
N LYS A 82 -8.06 -7.27 -5.63
CA LYS A 82 -7.42 -7.24 -6.95
C LYS A 82 -7.29 -8.63 -7.58
N LYS A 83 -6.98 -9.67 -6.78
CA LYS A 83 -6.99 -11.08 -7.25
C LYS A 83 -8.35 -11.43 -7.86
N ILE A 84 -9.44 -11.17 -7.14
CA ILE A 84 -10.82 -11.47 -7.58
C ILE A 84 -11.17 -10.78 -8.90
N ARG A 85 -10.84 -9.49 -9.06
CA ARG A 85 -11.12 -8.76 -10.31
C ARG A 85 -10.36 -9.33 -11.51
N ILE A 86 -9.11 -9.77 -11.33
CA ILE A 86 -8.33 -10.38 -12.41
C ILE A 86 -8.92 -11.73 -12.79
N SER A 87 -9.28 -12.57 -11.80
CA SER A 87 -9.91 -13.87 -12.09
C SER A 87 -11.26 -13.75 -12.79
N ILE A 88 -12.09 -12.75 -12.44
CA ILE A 88 -13.38 -12.53 -13.14
C ILE A 88 -13.13 -12.07 -14.58
N LEU A 89 -12.16 -11.17 -14.82
CA LEU A 89 -11.81 -10.74 -16.18
C LEU A 89 -11.30 -11.90 -17.05
N ASN A 90 -10.60 -12.87 -16.45
CA ASN A 90 -10.08 -14.05 -17.16
C ASN A 90 -11.12 -15.16 -17.41
N VAL A 91 -12.33 -15.07 -16.84
CA VAL A 91 -13.43 -16.05 -17.05
C VAL A 91 -14.37 -15.62 -18.20
N PHE A 92 -14.26 -14.37 -18.66
CA PHE A 92 -15.02 -13.85 -19.81
C PHE A 92 -14.24 -13.92 -21.15
N HIS A 93 -13.37 -14.91 -21.31
CA HIS A 93 -12.70 -15.22 -22.59
C HIS A 93 -12.87 -16.70 -22.93
#